data_AF-A0A7U6KQ30-F1
#
_entry.id   AF-A0A7U6KQ30-F1
#
_cell.length_a   1.000
_cell.length_b   1.000
_cell.length_c   1.000
_cell.angle_alpha   90.00
_cell.angle_beta   90.00
_cell.angle_gamma   90.00
#
_symmetry.space_group_name_H-M   'P 1'
#
loop_
_entity.id
_entity.type
_entity.pdbx_description
1 polymer ?
#
loop_
_entity_poly.entity_id
_entity_poly.type
_entity_poly.pdbx_seq_one_letter_code
_entity_poly.pdbx_strand_id
1 'polypeptide(L)'
;MPEALSTAKTIDEMKAQFARLQMLSRKQPINDWGTRETQLDNLEVMLSDNQESFAKAISADFGYRSQSETQFAELFPSFTGISHAKKHGKKWMKTYRAPISPPIYARSQ
;
A
#
# COMPACT_ATOMS: atom_id res chain seq x y z
N MET A 1 -1.60 -13.57 18.25
CA MET A 1 -2.03 -12.29 17.65
C MET A 1 -0.81 -11.41 17.50
N PRO A 2 -0.38 -10.99 16.30
CA PRO A 2 0.63 -9.97 16.22
C PRO A 2 0.05 -8.71 16.87
N GLU A 3 0.85 -8.12 17.77
CA GLU A 3 0.57 -6.85 18.44
C GLU A 3 -0.01 -5.86 17.44
N ALA A 4 -1.25 -5.39 17.68
CA ALA A 4 -1.89 -4.41 16.83
C ALA A 4 -0.91 -3.25 16.63
N LEU A 5 -0.71 -2.82 15.38
CA LEU A 5 0.19 -1.73 15.05
C LEU A 5 -0.33 -0.46 15.74
N SER A 6 0.13 -0.23 16.97
CA SER A 6 -0.10 1.00 17.71
C SER A 6 0.53 2.13 16.91
N THR A 7 -0.22 3.21 16.69
CA THR A 7 0.32 4.43 16.09
C THR A 7 1.51 4.88 16.91
N ALA A 8 2.71 4.92 16.31
CA ALA A 8 3.88 5.49 16.97
C ALA A 8 3.61 6.96 17.32
N LYS A 9 3.76 7.31 18.60
CA LYS A 9 3.52 8.66 19.14
C LYS A 9 4.82 9.38 19.51
N THR A 10 5.92 8.66 19.67
CA THR A 10 7.25 9.23 19.94
C THR A 10 8.23 8.99 18.80
N ILE A 11 9.29 9.80 18.74
CA ILE A 11 10.36 9.65 17.73
C ILE A 11 11.01 8.26 17.83
N ASP A 12 11.20 7.75 19.05
CA ASP A 12 11.85 6.45 19.24
C ASP A 12 10.94 5.29 18.81
N GLU A 13 9.63 5.39 19.06
CA GLU A 13 8.64 4.44 18.51
C GLU A 13 8.61 4.46 16.98
N MET A 14 8.64 5.65 16.37
CA MET A 14 8.67 5.79 14.90
C MET A 14 9.94 5.14 14.32
N LYS A 15 11.11 5.36 14.94
CA LYS A 15 12.38 4.74 14.54
C LYS A 15 12.32 3.22 14.67
N ALA A 16 11.76 2.70 15.76
CA ALA A 16 11.62 1.27 15.97
C ALA A 16 10.69 0.62 14.91
N GLN A 17 9.55 1.26 14.62
CA GLN A 17 8.63 0.77 13.60
C GLN A 17 9.26 0.81 12.19
N PHE A 18 9.97 1.88 11.86
CA PHE A 18 10.72 1.98 10.61
C PHE A 18 11.76 0.85 10.47
N ALA A 19 12.60 0.65 11.50
CA ALA A 19 13.63 -0.39 11.48
C ALA A 19 13.01 -1.79 11.27
N ARG A 20 11.86 -2.07 11.91
CA ARG A 20 11.11 -3.32 11.71
C ARG A 20 10.65 -3.49 10.26
N LEU A 21 10.00 -2.48 9.69
CA LEU A 21 9.49 -2.55 8.31
C LEU A 21 10.62 -2.63 7.29
N GLN A 22 11.72 -1.90 7.51
CA GLN A 22 12.92 -1.97 6.69
C GLN A 22 13.49 -3.40 6.68
N MET A 23 13.66 -4.00 7.86
CA MET A 23 14.16 -5.37 7.97
C MET A 23 13.27 -6.36 7.21
N LEU A 24 11.95 -6.31 7.40
CA LEU A 24 11.00 -7.19 6.71
C LEU A 24 11.09 -7.03 5.19
N SER A 25 11.15 -5.80 4.69
CA SER A 25 11.24 -5.52 3.25
C SER A 25 12.49 -6.12 2.58
N ARG A 26 13.59 -6.25 3.34
CA ARG A 26 14.87 -6.77 2.82
C ARG A 26 15.00 -8.28 2.98
N LYS A 27 14.48 -8.84 4.07
CA LYS A 27 14.59 -10.28 4.37
C LYS A 27 13.48 -11.11 3.74
N GLN A 28 12.30 -10.52 3.54
CA GLN A 28 11.10 -11.22 3.07
C GLN A 28 10.39 -10.39 1.99
N PRO A 29 11.03 -10.14 0.84
CA PRO A 29 10.35 -9.47 -0.26
C PRO A 29 9.20 -10.35 -0.78
N ILE A 30 8.01 -9.76 -0.92
CA ILE A 30 6.84 -10.45 -1.47
C ILE A 30 6.99 -10.53 -2.99
N ASN A 31 7.56 -11.63 -3.46
CA ASN A 31 7.86 -11.85 -4.87
C ASN A 31 6.78 -12.65 -5.60
N ASP A 32 5.88 -13.31 -4.86
CA ASP A 32 4.78 -14.06 -5.43
C ASP A 32 3.52 -13.20 -5.56
N TRP A 33 2.78 -13.41 -6.66
CA TRP A 33 1.54 -12.67 -6.92
C TRP A 33 0.43 -13.05 -5.93
N GLY A 34 0.32 -14.33 -5.56
CA GLY A 34 -0.77 -14.81 -4.70
C GLY A 34 -0.82 -14.11 -3.35
N THR A 35 0.33 -13.95 -2.68
CA THR A 35 0.42 -13.21 -1.42
C THR A 35 0.01 -11.75 -1.58
N ARG A 36 0.39 -11.10 -2.69
CA ARG A 36 -0.03 -9.71 -2.96
C ARG A 36 -1.52 -9.61 -3.26
N GLU A 37 -2.08 -10.56 -3.99
CA GLU A 37 -3.51 -10.63 -4.28
C GLU A 37 -4.31 -10.81 -2.98
N THR A 38 -3.91 -11.73 -2.10
CA THR A 38 -4.53 -11.89 -0.77
C THR A 38 -4.42 -10.63 0.08
N GLN A 39 -3.31 -9.89 0.01
CA GLN A 39 -3.19 -8.61 0.70
C GLN A 39 -4.15 -7.55 0.14
N LEU A 40 -4.35 -7.52 -1.18
CA LEU A 40 -5.33 -6.64 -1.82
C LEU A 40 -6.77 -7.03 -1.45
N ASP A 41 -7.07 -8.33 -1.36
CA ASP A 41 -8.37 -8.83 -0.88
C ASP A 41 -8.62 -8.41 0.57
N ASN A 42 -7.63 -8.60 1.45
CA ASN A 42 -7.73 -8.20 2.85
C ASN A 42 -7.90 -6.68 2.99
N LEU A 43 -7.24 -5.90 2.13
CA LEU A 43 -7.40 -4.45 2.09
C LEU A 43 -8.80 -4.05 1.64
N GLU A 44 -9.34 -4.71 0.61
CA GLU A 44 -10.70 -4.49 0.11
C GLU A 44 -11.75 -4.78 1.19
N VAL A 45 -11.61 -5.90 1.90
CA VAL A 45 -12.49 -6.26 3.03
C VAL A 45 -12.38 -5.24 4.15
N MET A 46 -11.16 -4.87 4.57
CA MET A 46 -10.97 -3.88 5.64
C MET A 46 -11.61 -2.52 5.30
N LEU A 47 -11.45 -2.05 4.05
CA LEU A 47 -12.08 -0.81 3.61
C LEU A 47 -13.60 -0.93 3.57
N SER A 48 -14.14 -2.07 3.12
CA SER A 48 -15.58 -2.33 3.05
C SER A 48 -16.22 -2.40 4.43
N ASP A 49 -15.59 -3.07 5.39
CA ASP A 49 -16.12 -3.24 6.74
C ASP A 49 -16.09 -1.93 7.55
N ASN A 50 -15.23 -0.99 7.16
CA ASN A 50 -15.00 0.26 7.89
C ASN A 50 -15.49 1.52 7.15
N GLN A 51 -16.26 1.39 6.07
CA GLN A 51 -16.68 2.53 5.23
C GLN A 51 -17.36 3.65 6.03
N GLU A 52 -18.28 3.31 6.93
CA GLU A 52 -18.99 4.29 7.76
C GLU A 52 -18.06 4.97 8.77
N SER A 53 -17.13 4.21 9.35
CA SER A 53 -16.15 4.73 10.31
C SER A 53 -15.25 5.77 9.64
N PHE A 54 -14.75 5.45 8.44
CA PHE A 54 -13.97 6.40 7.64
C PHE A 54 -14.76 7.65 7.28
N ALA A 55 -16.00 7.50 6.81
CA ALA A 55 -16.82 8.64 6.44
C ALA A 55 -17.09 9.58 7.64
N LYS A 56 -17.35 9.01 8.83
CA LYS A 56 -17.53 9.78 10.07
C LYS A 56 -16.25 10.51 10.48
N ALA A 57 -15.10 9.83 10.46
CA ALA A 57 -13.81 10.43 10.80
C ALA A 57 -13.45 11.59 9.86
N ILE A 58 -13.56 11.38 8.55
CA ILE A 58 -13.26 12.41 7.54
C ILE A 58 -14.23 13.60 7.67
N SER A 59 -15.52 13.34 7.90
CA SER A 59 -16.49 14.42 8.12
C SER A 59 -16.13 15.25 9.36
N ALA A 60 -15.68 14.61 10.44
CA ALA A 60 -15.22 15.28 11.65
C ALA A 60 -13.94 16.11 11.43
N ASP A 61 -13.01 15.62 10.60
CA ASP A 61 -11.74 16.29 10.32
C ASP A 61 -11.89 17.48 9.35
N PHE A 62 -12.81 17.40 8.38
CA PHE A 62 -12.88 18.35 7.26
C PHE A 62 -14.17 19.19 7.20
N GLY A 63 -15.16 18.96 8.06
CA GLY A 63 -16.37 19.78 8.21
C GLY A 63 -17.41 19.60 7.09
N TYR A 64 -18.67 19.33 7.48
CA TYR A 64 -19.92 19.26 6.69
C TYR A 64 -19.91 18.68 5.26
N ARG A 65 -18.90 17.89 4.89
CA ARG A 65 -18.96 17.11 3.65
C ARG A 65 -20.00 16.01 3.81
N SER A 66 -20.87 15.84 2.81
CA SER A 66 -21.88 14.79 2.89
C SER A 66 -21.22 13.41 2.94
N GLN A 67 -21.83 12.47 3.66
CA GLN A 67 -21.32 11.10 3.78
C GLN A 67 -21.12 10.45 2.41
N SER A 68 -22.07 10.67 1.49
CA SER A 68 -22.03 10.17 0.12
C SER A 68 -20.88 10.78 -0.71
N GLU A 69 -20.59 12.06 -0.54
CA GLU A 69 -19.47 12.73 -1.21
C GLU A 69 -18.12 12.23 -0.69
N THR A 70 -18.02 11.94 0.61
CA THR A 70 -16.82 11.36 1.23
C THR A 70 -16.59 9.91 0.78
N GLN A 71 -17.63 9.08 0.79
CA GLN A 71 -17.55 7.70 0.28
C GLN A 71 -17.13 7.67 -1.19
N PHE A 72 -17.68 8.57 -2.01
CA PHE A 72 -17.35 8.66 -3.42
C PHE A 72 -15.96 9.24 -3.68
N ALA A 73 -15.51 10.26 -2.93
CA ALA A 73 -14.22 10.89 -3.18
C ALA A 73 -13.03 10.09 -2.63
N GLU A 74 -13.19 9.39 -1.50
CA GLU A 74 -12.05 8.84 -0.75
C GLU A 74 -11.96 7.31 -0.83
N LEU A 75 -13.10 6.61 -0.76
CA LEU A 75 -13.12 5.14 -0.77
C LEU A 75 -13.17 4.56 -2.19
N PHE A 76 -13.91 5.19 -3.09
CA PHE A 76 -14.03 4.72 -4.48
C PHE A 76 -12.69 4.67 -5.23
N PRO A 77 -11.78 5.67 -5.15
CA PRO A 77 -10.45 5.54 -5.77
C PRO A 77 -9.65 4.37 -5.21
N SER A 78 -9.81 4.06 -3.92
CA SER A 78 -9.14 2.93 -3.28
C SER A 78 -9.66 1.59 -3.83
N PHE A 79 -10.98 1.40 -3.90
CA PHE A 79 -11.58 0.18 -4.46
C PHE A 79 -11.23 -0.01 -5.94
N THR A 80 -11.30 1.05 -6.74
CA THR A 80 -10.94 0.98 -8.16
C THR A 80 -9.44 0.73 -8.37
N GLY A 81 -8.59 1.33 -7.54
CA GLY A 81 -7.16 1.07 -7.51
C GLY A 81 -6.84 -0.39 -7.15
N ILE A 82 -7.51 -0.96 -6.16
CA ILE A 82 -7.38 -2.36 -5.77
C ILE A 82 -7.82 -3.29 -6.90
N SER A 83 -9.00 -3.06 -7.48
CA SER A 83 -9.53 -3.85 -8.60
C SER A 83 -8.58 -3.82 -9.81
N HIS A 84 -8.08 -2.63 -10.16
CA HIS A 84 -7.13 -2.45 -11.25
C HIS A 84 -5.79 -3.15 -10.95
N ALA A 85 -5.28 -3.04 -9.72
CA ALA A 85 -4.09 -3.75 -9.29
C ALA A 85 -4.28 -5.27 -9.35
N LYS A 86 -5.42 -5.82 -8.91
CA LYS A 86 -5.75 -7.25 -9.03
C LYS A 86 -5.78 -7.70 -10.49
N LYS A 87 -6.40 -6.92 -11.38
CA LYS A 87 -6.51 -7.22 -12.81
C LYS A 87 -5.17 -7.26 -13.55
N HIS A 88 -4.21 -6.41 -13.17
CA HIS A 88 -2.97 -6.22 -13.93
C HIS A 88 -1.69 -6.62 -13.19
N GLY A 89 -1.74 -6.77 -11.87
CA GLY A 89 -0.57 -6.91 -11.02
C GLY A 89 0.28 -8.14 -11.30
N LYS A 90 -0.34 -9.28 -11.63
CA LYS A 90 0.39 -10.48 -12.07
C LYS A 90 1.26 -10.21 -13.30
N LYS A 91 0.77 -9.40 -14.25
CA LYS A 91 1.53 -9.00 -15.44
C LYS A 91 2.65 -8.04 -15.08
N TRP A 92 2.40 -7.08 -14.19
CA TRP A 92 3.41 -6.11 -13.75
C TRP A 92 4.56 -6.75 -12.98
N MET A 93 4.30 -7.82 -12.23
CA MET A 93 5.33 -8.55 -11.48
C MET A 93 6.14 -9.52 -12.35
N LYS A 94 5.77 -9.73 -13.61
CA LYS A 94 6.50 -10.65 -14.48
C LYS A 94 7.93 -10.12 -14.70
N THR A 95 8.92 -10.95 -14.37
CA THR A 95 10.32 -10.64 -14.64
C THR A 95 10.52 -10.40 -16.14
N TYR A 96 11.12 -9.26 -16.48
CA TYR A 96 11.49 -8.92 -17.86
C TYR A 96 12.97 -8.53 -17.89
N ARG A 97 13.66 -8.84 -19.01
CA ARG A 97 15.03 -8.41 -19.24
C ARG A 97 15.01 -6.95 -19.69
N ALA A 98 15.21 -6.03 -18.76
CA ALA A 98 15.43 -4.63 -19.10
C ALA A 98 16.80 -4.48 -19.80
N PRO A 99 16.89 -3.80 -20.95
CA PRO A 99 18.18 -3.45 -21.53
C PRO A 99 18.91 -2.53 -20.56
N ILE A 100 20.04 -2.99 -20.05
CA ILE A 100 21.00 -2.13 -19.36
C ILE A 100 21.64 -1.21 -20.40
N SER A 101 21.64 0.10 -20.12
CA SER A 101 22.45 1.04 -20.90
C SER A 101 23.88 0.50 -20.97
N PRO A 102 24.51 0.42 -22.16
CA PRO A 102 25.91 0.04 -22.26
C PRO A 102 26.74 0.91 -21.31
N PRO A 103 27.73 0.35 -20.58
CA PRO A 103 28.55 1.13 -19.68
C PRO A 103 29.21 2.28 -20.45
N ILE A 104 28.90 3.52 -20.05
CA ILE A 104 29.35 4.75 -20.71
C ILE A 104 30.85 5.01 -20.47
N TYR A 105 31.52 4.17 -19.67
CA TYR A 105 32.96 4.24 -19.41
C TYR A 105 33.70 3.04 -20.02
N ALA A 106 33.87 3.09 -21.34
CA ALA A 106 34.93 2.36 -22.03
C ALA A 106 35.73 3.35 -22.89
N ARG A 107 36.31 4.38 -22.26
CA ARG A 107 37.26 5.28 -22.92
C ARG A 107 38.22 5.91 -21.91
N SER A 108 39.39 5.28 -21.76
CA SER A 108 40.72 5.92 -21.72
C SER A 108 41.75 4.87 -21.29
N GLN A 109 42.38 4.23 -22.29
CA GLN A 109 43.79 3.88 -22.18
C GLN A 109 44.58 5.01 -22.83
#